data_AF-A0A2R7YA33-F1
#
_entry.id   AF-A0A2R7YA33-F1
#
_cell.length_a   1.000
_cell.length_b   1.000
_cell.length_c   1.000
_cell.angle_alpha   90.00
_cell.angle_beta   90.00
_cell.angle_gamma   90.00
#
_symmetry.space_group_name_H-M   'P 1'
#
loop_
_entity.id
_entity.type
_entity.pdbx_description
1 polymer ?
#
loop_
_entity_poly.entity_id
_entity_poly.type
_entity_poly.pdbx_seq_one_letter_code
_entity_poly.pdbx_strand_id
1 'polypeptide(L)'
;MFDSGSARSLIKSKTAEDFTIPRNLPAPIEVTVANGQKVNCNFYCNLVVEIEGKNIVIQPLLIDDLPVPLVFGALDMEAYMIKLDLARRKLDLSEFRGYMLAI
;
A
#
# COMPACT_ATOMS: atom_id res chain seq x y z
N MET A 1 3.77 0.60 -7.31
CA MET A 1 5.21 0.76 -6.98
C MET A 1 5.46 0.14 -5.64
N PHE A 2 6.48 -0.70 -5.49
CA PHE A 2 6.88 -1.24 -4.19
C PHE A 2 7.92 -0.31 -3.57
N ASP A 3 7.67 0.18 -2.37
CA ASP A 3 8.49 1.20 -1.72
C ASP A 3 8.68 0.88 -0.24
N SER A 4 9.87 0.40 0.11
CA SER A 4 10.25 0.09 1.49
C SER A 4 10.47 1.35 2.34
N GLY A 5 10.56 2.54 1.72
CA GLY A 5 10.64 3.82 2.42
C GLY A 5 9.29 4.33 2.90
N SER A 6 8.18 3.85 2.33
CA SER A 6 6.83 4.15 2.79
C SER A 6 6.37 3.11 3.79
N ALA A 7 6.05 3.49 5.03
CA ALA A 7 5.55 2.54 6.02
C ALA A 7 4.21 1.92 5.61
N ARG A 8 3.26 2.76 5.17
CA ARG A 8 1.90 2.35 4.77
C ARG A 8 1.80 2.28 3.25
N SER A 9 0.93 1.41 2.74
CA SER A 9 0.50 1.53 1.35
C SER A 9 -0.34 2.78 1.15
N LEU A 10 -0.21 3.39 -0.02
CA LEU A 10 -0.88 4.64 -0.40
C LEU A 10 -1.51 4.45 -1.78
N ILE A 11 -2.73 4.93 -1.96
CA ILE A 11 -3.42 4.89 -3.25
C ILE A 11 -3.87 6.28 -3.65
N LYS A 12 -3.79 6.57 -4.95
CA LYS A 12 -4.31 7.82 -5.49
C LYS A 12 -5.84 7.81 -5.37
N SER A 13 -6.44 8.85 -4.81
CA SER A 13 -7.89 8.88 -4.53
C SER A 13 -8.73 8.53 -5.76
N LYS A 14 -8.42 9.17 -6.90
CA LYS A 14 -9.09 8.89 -8.18
C LYS A 14 -8.95 7.44 -8.64
N THR A 15 -7.81 6.80 -8.37
CA THR A 15 -7.62 5.38 -8.69
C THR A 15 -8.46 4.51 -7.75
N ALA A 16 -8.57 4.88 -6.47
CA ALA A 16 -9.38 4.11 -5.52
C ALA A 16 -10.87 4.05 -5.89
N GLU A 17 -11.41 5.14 -6.46
CA GLU A 17 -12.82 5.23 -6.89
C GLU A 17 -13.22 4.15 -7.90
N ASP A 18 -12.29 3.68 -8.73
CA ASP A 18 -12.56 2.65 -9.75
C ASP A 18 -12.73 1.24 -9.15
N PHE A 19 -12.25 1.00 -7.92
CA PHE A 19 -12.14 -0.35 -7.36
C PHE A 19 -12.86 -0.53 -6.03
N THR A 20 -13.14 0.54 -5.29
CA THR A 20 -13.60 0.44 -3.90
C THR A 20 -14.29 1.72 -3.42
N ILE A 21 -14.97 1.62 -2.28
CA ILE A 21 -15.62 2.76 -1.62
C ILE A 21 -14.71 3.22 -0.47
N PRO A 22 -14.14 4.43 -0.54
CA PRO A 22 -13.31 4.96 0.54
C PRO A 22 -14.08 5.09 1.87
N ARG A 23 -13.37 4.91 2.97
CA ARG A 23 -13.89 5.00 4.34
C ARG A 23 -13.15 6.08 5.11
N ASN A 24 -13.88 6.79 5.97
CA ASN A 24 -13.27 7.75 6.89
C ASN A 24 -12.38 7.00 7.90
N LEU A 25 -11.22 7.58 8.17
CA LEU A 25 -10.42 7.20 9.34
C LEU A 25 -11.06 7.79 10.61
N PRO A 26 -10.94 7.11 11.76
CA PRO A 26 -11.44 7.63 13.04
C PRO A 26 -10.67 8.90 13.49
N ALA A 27 -9.43 9.06 13.04
CA ALA A 27 -8.64 10.27 13.18
C ALA A 27 -7.71 10.41 11.95
N PRO A 28 -7.38 11.64 11.51
CA PRO A 28 -6.43 11.86 10.43
C PRO A 28 -5.06 11.23 10.74
N ILE A 29 -4.44 10.63 9.73
CA ILE A 29 -3.07 10.13 9.81
C ILE A 29 -2.18 11.10 9.03
N GLU A 30 -1.19 11.67 9.69
CA GLU A 30 -0.18 12.51 9.04
C GLU A 30 0.92 11.63 8.43
N VAL A 31 1.20 11.82 7.14
CA VAL A 31 2.28 11.17 6.41
C VAL A 31 3.29 12.24 6.00
N THR A 32 4.57 11.98 6.22
CA THR A 32 5.64 12.84 5.68
C THR A 32 6.12 12.24 4.36
N VAL A 33 6.00 13.00 3.28
CA VAL A 33 6.46 12.58 1.95
C VAL A 33 7.95 12.94 1.76
N ALA A 34 8.57 12.43 0.69
CA ALA A 34 10.02 12.50 0.48
C ALA A 34 10.60 13.93 0.46
N ASN A 35 9.81 14.94 0.08
CA ASN A 35 10.24 16.35 0.09
C ASN A 35 10.09 17.03 1.47
N GLY A 36 9.73 16.28 2.52
CA GLY A 36 9.53 16.78 3.88
C GLY A 36 8.15 17.39 4.14
N GLN A 37 7.29 17.50 3.13
CA GLN A 37 5.92 17.96 3.31
C GLN A 37 5.09 16.95 4.12
N LYS A 38 4.24 17.49 4.99
CA LYS A 38 3.25 16.72 5.75
C LYS A 38 1.92 16.72 5.01
N VAL A 39 1.33 15.54 4.86
CA VAL A 39 0.05 15.33 4.19
C VAL A 39 -0.88 14.61 5.16
N ASN A 40 -2.08 15.17 5.35
CA ASN A 40 -3.10 14.55 6.19
C ASN A 40 -3.97 13.60 5.36
N CYS A 41 -3.92 12.33 5.69
CA CYS A 41 -4.79 11.30 5.14
C CYS A 41 -6.03 11.18 6.02
N ASN A 42 -7.21 11.39 5.43
CA ASN A 42 -8.50 11.28 6.13
C ASN A 42 -9.25 10.00 5.78
N PHE A 43 -8.82 9.31 4.73
CA PHE A 43 -9.52 8.15 4.19
C PHE A 43 -8.59 6.96 4.00
N TYR A 44 -9.17 5.78 4.08
CA TYR A 44 -8.56 4.51 3.68
C TYR A 44 -9.57 3.70 2.86
N CYS A 45 -9.10 2.66 2.19
CA CYS A 45 -9.99 1.68 1.56
C CYS A 45 -9.47 0.27 1.75
N ASN A 46 -10.32 -0.74 1.53
CA ASN A 46 -9.87 -2.12 1.38
C ASN A 46 -9.70 -2.39 -0.12
N LEU A 47 -8.55 -2.94 -0.51
CA LEU A 47 -8.25 -3.29 -1.89
C LEU A 47 -7.75 -4.73 -1.97
N VAL A 48 -8.32 -5.50 -2.90
CA VAL A 48 -7.77 -6.81 -3.30
C VAL A 48 -6.81 -6.55 -4.45
N VAL A 49 -5.56 -6.99 -4.31
CA VAL A 49 -4.52 -6.85 -5.34
C VAL A 49 -4.02 -8.23 -5.72
N GLU A 50 -3.89 -8.49 -7.02
CA GLU A 50 -3.21 -9.68 -7.52
C GLU A 50 -1.73 -9.36 -7.78
N ILE A 51 -0.83 -10.15 -7.20
CA ILE A 51 0.62 -10.10 -7.45
C ILE A 51 1.08 -11.50 -7.83
N GLU A 52 1.51 -11.69 -9.08
CA GLU A 52 1.98 -12.97 -9.62
C GLU A 52 1.04 -14.17 -9.30
N GLY A 53 -0.26 -13.98 -9.52
CA GLY A 53 -1.30 -15.00 -9.24
C GLY A 53 -1.66 -15.18 -7.77
N LYS A 54 -1.13 -14.33 -6.87
CA LYS A 54 -1.48 -14.33 -5.44
C LYS A 54 -2.38 -13.13 -5.13
N ASN A 55 -3.54 -13.40 -4.55
CA ASN A 55 -4.44 -12.35 -4.09
C ASN A 55 -4.09 -11.94 -2.65
N ILE A 56 -3.96 -10.64 -2.43
CA ILE A 56 -3.72 -10.03 -1.12
C ILE A 56 -4.72 -8.92 -0.86
N VAL A 57 -4.98 -8.67 0.42
CA VAL A 57 -5.86 -7.59 0.87
C VAL A 57 -5.00 -6.56 1.56
N ILE A 58 -5.02 -5.34 1.06
CA ILE A 58 -4.32 -4.22 1.68
C ILE A 58 -5.31 -3.13 2.08
N GLN A 59 -4.87 -2.28 3.00
CA GLN A 59 -5.62 -1.13 3.49
C GLN A 59 -4.87 0.18 3.26
N PRO A 60 -4.72 0.61 1.99
CA PRO A 60 -3.97 1.82 1.69
C PRO A 60 -4.69 3.08 2.16
N LEU A 61 -3.90 4.09 2.52
CA LEU A 61 -4.38 5.44 2.77
C LEU A 61 -4.58 6.17 1.43
N LEU A 62 -5.60 7.02 1.34
CA LEU A 62 -5.84 7.82 0.15
C LEU A 62 -5.05 9.13 0.20
N ILE A 63 -4.34 9.43 -0.89
CA ILE A 63 -3.63 10.69 -1.12
C ILE A 63 -3.90 11.18 -2.55
N ASP A 64 -4.22 12.46 -2.72
CA ASP A 64 -4.51 13.01 -4.06
C ASP A 64 -3.24 13.19 -4.90
N ASP A 65 -2.18 13.72 -4.28
CA ASP A 65 -0.91 14.03 -4.95
C ASP A 65 0.08 12.88 -4.84
N LEU A 66 -0.26 11.74 -5.46
CA LEU A 66 0.61 10.58 -5.59
C LEU A 66 1.11 10.46 -7.04
N PRO A 67 2.43 10.33 -7.29
CA PRO A 67 2.99 10.26 -8.65
C PRO A 67 2.69 8.94 -9.37
N VAL A 68 2.32 7.91 -8.61
CA VAL A 68 1.94 6.58 -9.11
C VAL A 68 0.53 6.23 -8.59
N PRO A 69 -0.21 5.32 -9.24
CA PRO A 69 -1.56 4.97 -8.81
C PRO A 69 -1.62 4.32 -7.42
N LEU A 70 -0.62 3.48 -7.11
CA LEU A 70 -0.52 2.71 -5.88
C LEU A 70 0.95 2.59 -5.45
N VAL A 71 1.21 2.90 -4.19
CA VAL A 71 2.46 2.60 -3.48
C VAL A 71 2.17 1.46 -2.51
N PHE A 72 2.97 0.41 -2.58
CA PHE A 72 2.92 -0.75 -1.72
C PHE A 72 3.98 -0.58 -0.64
N GLY A 73 3.55 -0.31 0.59
CA GLY A 73 4.42 0.07 1.69
C GLY A 73 5.06 -1.11 2.42
N ALA A 74 6.05 -0.81 3.25
CA ALA A 74 6.85 -1.78 4.00
C ALA A 74 6.00 -2.71 4.88
N LEU A 75 4.97 -2.20 5.56
CA LEU A 75 4.14 -3.02 6.45
C LEU A 75 3.36 -4.09 5.69
N ASP A 76 2.78 -3.76 4.53
CA ASP A 76 2.09 -4.76 3.71
C ASP A 76 3.09 -5.73 3.07
N MET A 77 4.27 -5.25 2.64
CA MET A 77 5.32 -6.14 2.14
C MET A 77 5.79 -7.12 3.21
N GLU A 78 5.99 -6.65 4.44
CA GLU A 78 6.38 -7.49 5.59
C GLU A 78 5.28 -8.49 5.94
N ALA A 79 4.02 -8.03 6.04
CA ALA A 79 2.88 -8.89 6.37
C ALA A 79 2.74 -10.07 5.40
N TYR A 80 2.99 -9.81 4.10
CA TYR A 80 2.91 -10.82 3.05
C TYR A 80 4.26 -11.48 2.70
N MET A 81 5.35 -11.15 3.41
CA MET A 81 6.71 -11.63 3.14
C MET A 81 7.16 -11.39 1.68
N ILE A 82 6.78 -10.24 1.12
CA ILE A 82 7.19 -9.79 -0.22
C ILE A 82 8.59 -9.17 -0.11
N LYS A 83 9.56 -9.75 -0.81
CA LYS A 83 10.94 -9.25 -0.85
C LYS A 83 11.25 -8.62 -2.20
N LEU A 84 12.14 -7.62 -2.21
CA LEU A 84 12.64 -6.99 -3.43
C LEU A 84 13.96 -7.64 -3.84
N ASP A 85 13.96 -8.43 -4.92
CA ASP A 85 15.18 -8.93 -5.54
C ASP A 85 15.70 -7.87 -6.53
N LEU A 86 16.49 -6.92 -6.02
CA LEU A 86 17.03 -5.81 -6.81
C LEU A 86 18.01 -6.29 -7.90
N ALA A 87 18.73 -7.39 -7.64
CA ALA A 87 19.68 -7.94 -8.61
C ALA A 87 18.97 -8.49 -9.85
N ARG A 88 17.81 -9.14 -9.65
CA ARG A 88 16.99 -9.68 -10.74
C ARG A 88 15.85 -8.75 -11.18
N ARG A 89 15.70 -7.59 -10.54
CA ARG A 89 14.62 -6.61 -10.78
C ARG A 89 13.22 -7.23 -10.72
N LYS A 90 13.00 -8.10 -9.73
CA LYS A 90 11.74 -8.81 -9.54
C LYS A 90 11.35 -8.85 -8.07
N LEU A 91 10.13 -9.29 -7.81
CA LEU A 91 9.73 -9.67 -6.47
C LEU A 91 10.23 -11.09 -6.17
N ASP A 92 10.66 -11.30 -4.94
CA ASP A 92 10.85 -12.62 -4.37
C ASP A 92 9.68 -12.93 -3.44
N LEU A 93 8.85 -13.87 -3.89
CA LEU A 93 7.64 -14.32 -3.21
C LEU A 93 7.80 -15.75 -2.66
N SER A 94 9.03 -16.26 -2.56
CA SER A 94 9.32 -17.63 -2.11
C SER A 94 8.85 -17.91 -0.68
N GLU A 95 8.81 -16.88 0.16
CA GLU A 95 8.35 -16.96 1.56
C GLU A 95 6.94 -16.37 1.76
N PHE A 96 6.22 -16.08 0.67
CA PHE A 96 4.93 -15.41 0.73
C PHE A 96 3.94 -16.10 1.70
N ARG A 97 3.28 -15.30 2.55
CA ARG A 97 2.27 -15.79 3.51
C ARG A 97 0.91 -15.17 3.19
N GLY A 98 -0.01 -15.97 2.68
CA GLY A 98 -1.37 -15.52 2.31
C GLY A 98 -2.36 -15.43 3.47
N TYR A 99 -1.93 -15.69 4.71
CA TYR A 99 -2.80 -15.60 5.88
C TYR A 99 -2.74 -14.18 6.42
N MET A 100 -3.78 -13.40 6.11
CA MET A 100 -4.08 -12.15 6.81
C MET A 100 -4.10 -12.47 8.30
N LEU A 101 -3.11 -12.01 9.06
CA LEU A 101 -3.23 -11.90 10.52
C LEU A 101 -4.26 -10.80 10.76
N ALA A 102 -5.54 -11.19 10.75
CA ALA A 102 -6.60 -10.38 11.33
C ALA A 102 -6.26 -10.26 12.82
N ILE A 103 -5.81 -9.08 13.24
CA ILE A 103 -5.78 -8.67 14.64
C ILE A 103 -6.89 -7.63 14.80
#